data_AF-A0A411YF48-F1
#
_entry.id   AF-A0A411YF48-F1
#
_cell.length_a   1.000
_cell.length_b   1.000
_cell.length_c   1.000
_cell.angle_alpha   90.00
_cell.angle_beta   90.00
_cell.angle_gamma   90.00
#
_symmetry.space_group_name_H-M   'P 1'
#
loop_
_entity.id
_entity.type
_entity.pdbx_description
1 polymer ?
#
loop_
_entity_poly.entity_id
_entity_poly.type
_entity_poly.pdbx_seq_one_letter_code
_entity_poly.pdbx_strand_id
1 'polypeptide(L)'
;MGEDDTEVKQPDGPGAVENVAILDLTTMRSADELLAVHRIENVALVLVPESLAGTLARIPTKNVASVVPVPDGADLRVHTGAVVMGGDALADPSAEGAVLVVTGTLAVSNPVEHVAFARVVVTGMVLAPTGARRPSPAA
;
A
#
# COMPACT_ATOMS: atom_id res chain seq x y z
N MET A 1 -25.97 -9.80 -6.96
CA MET A 1 -24.53 -9.88 -7.18
C MET A 1 -23.97 -8.75 -6.34
N GLY A 2 -23.54 -9.07 -5.11
CA GLY A 2 -23.31 -8.09 -4.06
C GLY A 2 -22.07 -7.26 -4.35
N GLU A 3 -22.23 -5.95 -4.32
CA GLU A 3 -21.13 -5.01 -4.19
C GLU A 3 -20.53 -5.27 -2.81
N ASP A 4 -19.33 -5.86 -2.81
CA ASP A 4 -18.56 -6.09 -1.58
C ASP A 4 -18.02 -4.73 -1.14
N ASP A 5 -18.72 -4.10 -0.20
CA ASP A 5 -18.28 -2.91 0.53
C ASP A 5 -16.97 -3.23 1.25
N THR A 6 -15.83 -3.11 0.56
CA THR A 6 -14.52 -3.22 1.19
C THR A 6 -14.27 -1.99 2.05
N GLU A 7 -14.50 -2.15 3.35
CA GLU A 7 -14.36 -1.10 4.36
C GLU A 7 -12.88 -0.70 4.55
N VAL A 8 -12.47 0.40 3.91
CA VAL A 8 -11.26 1.14 4.30
C VAL A 8 -11.63 1.99 5.51
N LYS A 9 -11.38 1.47 6.71
CA LYS A 9 -11.76 2.14 7.94
C LYS A 9 -10.68 3.12 8.39
N GLN A 10 -11.03 4.40 8.45
CA GLN A 10 -10.28 5.39 9.22
C GLN A 10 -10.57 5.16 10.71
N PRO A 11 -9.59 5.33 11.62
CA PRO A 11 -9.84 5.10 13.04
C PRO A 11 -10.90 6.08 13.58
N ASP A 12 -12.08 5.55 13.90
CA ASP A 12 -13.16 6.25 14.59
C ASP A 12 -12.81 6.45 16.08
N GLY A 13 -11.94 7.41 16.38
CA GLY A 13 -11.66 7.85 17.75
C GLY A 13 -10.70 6.98 18.58
N PRO A 14 -10.39 7.40 19.83
CA PRO A 14 -9.23 6.92 20.58
C PRO A 14 -9.47 5.50 21.12
N GLY A 15 -8.74 4.52 20.60
CA GLY A 15 -8.90 3.13 20.99
C GLY A 15 -8.07 2.15 20.17
N ALA A 16 -8.12 0.86 20.54
CA ALA A 16 -7.49 -0.21 19.79
C ALA A 16 -8.14 -0.35 18.40
N VAL A 17 -7.32 -0.41 17.35
CA VAL A 17 -7.78 -0.67 15.98
C VAL A 17 -7.67 -2.17 15.71
N GLU A 18 -8.76 -2.80 15.31
CA GLU A 18 -8.77 -4.25 15.08
C GLU A 18 -9.68 -4.72 13.94
N ASN A 19 -9.31 -5.86 13.35
CA ASN A 19 -10.09 -6.63 12.36
C ASN A 19 -10.37 -5.88 11.05
N VAL A 20 -9.35 -5.21 10.49
CA VAL A 20 -9.45 -4.48 9.22
C VAL A 20 -8.48 -5.03 8.19
N ALA A 21 -8.87 -5.02 6.91
CA ALA A 21 -7.99 -5.47 5.83
C ALA A 21 -6.82 -4.49 5.64
N ILE A 22 -7.12 -3.19 5.58
CA ILE A 22 -6.14 -2.14 5.41
C ILE A 22 -6.39 -1.06 6.48
N LEU A 23 -5.37 -0.78 7.28
CA LEU A 23 -5.32 0.37 8.16
C LEU A 23 -4.51 1.47 7.49
N ASP A 24 -5.20 2.52 7.04
CA ASP A 24 -4.57 3.67 6.42
C ASP A 24 -4.32 4.79 7.45
N LEU A 25 -3.04 4.98 7.79
CA LEU A 25 -2.57 6.05 8.68
C LEU A 25 -1.92 7.19 7.90
N THR A 26 -1.93 7.15 6.55
CA THR A 26 -1.19 8.11 5.70
C THR A 26 -1.69 9.54 5.81
N THR A 27 -2.91 9.72 6.32
CA THR A 27 -3.51 11.02 6.60
C THR A 27 -3.08 11.62 7.95
N MET A 28 -2.50 10.80 8.86
CA MET A 28 -2.04 11.27 10.16
C MET A 28 -0.80 12.14 10.02
N ARG A 29 -0.75 13.23 10.79
CA ARG A 29 0.30 14.26 10.65
C ARG A 29 1.18 14.41 11.88
N SER A 30 0.85 13.73 12.97
CA SER A 30 1.59 13.88 14.22
C SER A 30 1.80 12.54 14.93
N ALA A 31 2.90 12.46 15.67
CA ALA A 31 3.19 11.32 16.53
C ALA A 31 2.15 11.16 17.65
N ASP A 32 1.63 12.27 18.19
CA ASP A 32 0.63 12.25 19.26
C ASP A 32 -0.70 11.65 18.78
N GLU A 33 -1.13 12.00 17.57
CA GLU A 33 -2.31 11.42 16.93
C GLU A 33 -2.14 9.90 16.72
N LEU A 34 -0.97 9.47 16.26
CA LEU A 34 -0.67 8.05 16.11
C LEU A 34 -0.63 7.32 17.46
N LEU A 35 -0.05 7.93 18.50
CA LEU A 35 0.03 7.33 19.84
C LEU A 35 -1.32 7.28 20.59
N ALA A 36 -2.34 8.00 20.11
CA ALA A 36 -3.71 7.79 20.55
C ALA A 36 -4.24 6.40 20.15
N VAL A 37 -3.64 5.76 19.14
CA VAL A 37 -3.84 4.33 18.85
C VAL A 37 -2.97 3.51 19.82
N HIS A 38 -3.61 2.94 20.83
CA HIS A 38 -2.90 2.19 21.87
C HIS A 38 -2.55 0.75 21.48
N ARG A 39 -3.17 0.21 20.43
CA ARG A 39 -2.97 -1.18 19.97
C ARG A 39 -3.50 -1.37 18.55
N ILE A 40 -2.81 -2.22 17.77
CA ILE A 40 -3.24 -2.62 16.42
C ILE A 40 -3.29 -4.15 16.37
N GLU A 41 -4.47 -4.74 16.12
CA GLU A 41 -4.63 -6.20 16.07
C GLU A 41 -5.37 -6.70 14.81
N ASN A 42 -4.97 -7.85 14.28
CA ASN A 42 -5.67 -8.51 13.17
C ASN A 42 -5.82 -7.60 11.94
N VAL A 43 -4.69 -7.10 11.44
CA VAL A 43 -4.65 -6.20 10.29
C VAL A 43 -3.78 -6.80 9.19
N ALA A 44 -4.30 -6.90 7.96
CA ALA A 44 -3.49 -7.46 6.88
C ALA A 44 -2.40 -6.46 6.42
N LEU A 45 -2.74 -5.19 6.28
CA LEU A 45 -1.81 -4.17 5.83
C LEU A 45 -1.97 -2.86 6.62
N VAL A 46 -0.87 -2.34 7.15
CA VAL A 46 -0.82 -0.99 7.74
C VAL A 46 -0.03 -0.08 6.81
N LEU A 47 -0.65 1.01 6.34
CA LEU A 47 0.01 2.07 5.58
C LEU A 47 0.34 3.19 6.55
N VAL A 48 1.61 3.59 6.62
CA VAL A 48 2.07 4.59 7.59
C VAL A 48 2.94 5.64 6.89
N PRO A 49 2.80 6.95 7.21
CA PRO A 49 3.74 7.95 6.73
C PRO A 49 5.18 7.60 7.16
N GLU A 50 6.15 7.76 6.26
CA GLU A 50 7.57 7.48 6.53
C GLU A 50 8.07 8.25 7.76
N SER A 51 7.61 9.49 7.96
CA SER A 51 7.93 10.30 9.14
C SER A 51 7.43 9.70 10.47
N LEU A 52 6.35 8.90 10.45
CA LEU A 52 5.71 8.33 11.63
C LEU A 52 6.01 6.84 11.82
N ALA A 53 6.71 6.19 10.88
CA ALA A 53 7.05 4.78 10.96
C ALA A 53 7.81 4.40 12.24
N GLY A 54 8.71 5.28 12.72
CA GLY A 54 9.42 5.09 13.99
C GLY A 54 8.51 5.17 15.23
N THR A 55 7.47 6.00 15.17
CA THR A 55 6.47 6.13 16.24
C THR A 55 5.57 4.90 16.29
N LEU A 56 5.15 4.38 15.13
CA LEU A 56 4.33 3.17 15.02
C LEU A 56 4.98 1.97 15.72
N ALA A 57 6.31 1.85 15.67
CA ALA A 57 7.05 0.77 16.33
C ALA A 57 6.89 0.75 17.87
N ARG A 58 6.39 1.84 18.47
CA ARG A 58 6.10 1.93 19.91
C ARG A 58 4.71 1.43 20.27
N ILE A 59 3.85 1.19 19.28
CA ILE A 59 2.48 0.73 19.47
C ILE A 59 2.49 -0.81 19.44
N PRO A 60 1.93 -1.49 20.45
CA PRO A 60 1.79 -2.94 20.43
C PRO A 60 0.97 -3.43 19.23
N THR A 61 1.57 -4.30 18.41
CA THR A 61 0.93 -4.93 17.25
C THR A 61 0.76 -6.43 17.46
N LYS A 62 -0.38 -7.00 17.05
CA LYS A 62 -0.64 -8.45 17.06
C LYS A 62 -1.32 -8.88 15.77
N ASN A 63 -0.89 -9.99 15.16
CA ASN A 63 -1.47 -10.50 13.92
C ASN A 63 -1.53 -9.42 12.81
N VAL A 64 -0.46 -8.64 12.66
CA VAL A 64 -0.29 -7.69 11.56
C VAL A 64 0.55 -8.35 10.47
N ALA A 65 0.04 -8.47 9.24
CA ALA A 65 0.76 -9.20 8.20
C ALA A 65 1.85 -8.35 7.52
N SER A 66 1.61 -7.05 7.28
CA SER A 66 2.60 -6.15 6.70
C SER A 66 2.41 -4.69 7.16
N VAL A 67 3.53 -3.97 7.30
CA VAL A 67 3.57 -2.52 7.53
C VAL A 67 4.36 -1.91 6.38
N VAL A 68 3.75 -0.97 5.66
CA VAL A 68 4.34 -0.30 4.50
C VAL A 68 4.50 1.19 4.80
N PRO A 69 5.74 1.67 4.94
CA PRO A 69 6.04 3.09 4.96
C PRO A 69 5.76 3.72 3.59
N VAL A 70 5.01 4.82 3.59
CA VAL A 70 4.64 5.58 2.39
C VAL A 70 5.16 7.00 2.54
N PRO A 71 5.76 7.60 1.48
CA PRO A 71 6.20 8.99 1.53
C PRO A 71 5.09 9.93 2.02
N ASP A 72 5.45 10.89 2.86
CA ASP A 72 4.49 11.80 3.47
C ASP A 72 3.72 12.59 2.39
N GLY A 73 2.39 12.58 2.46
CA GLY A 73 1.53 13.31 1.52
C GLY A 73 1.48 12.76 0.09
N ALA A 74 1.95 11.53 -0.14
CA ALA A 74 1.84 10.88 -1.45
C ALA A 74 0.39 10.70 -1.90
N ASP A 75 0.15 10.74 -3.22
CA ASP A 75 -1.11 10.29 -3.82
C ASP A 75 -1.15 8.76 -3.78
N LEU A 76 -1.90 8.16 -2.85
CA LEU A 76 -2.03 6.71 -2.75
C LEU A 76 -3.14 6.17 -3.65
N ARG A 77 -2.78 5.17 -4.47
CA ARG A 77 -3.74 4.35 -5.23
C ARG A 77 -3.71 2.94 -4.70
N VAL A 78 -4.73 2.56 -3.95
CA VAL A 78 -4.81 1.26 -3.27
C VAL A 78 -5.77 0.34 -4.03
N HIS A 79 -5.31 -0.85 -4.37
CA HIS A 79 -6.13 -1.91 -4.94
C HIS A 79 -6.02 -3.19 -4.13
N THR A 80 -7.13 -3.92 -4.02
CA THR A 80 -7.23 -5.20 -3.32
C THR A 80 -7.69 -6.30 -4.28
N GLY A 81 -7.28 -7.53 -4.01
CA GLY A 81 -7.64 -8.70 -4.83
C GLY A 81 -6.75 -8.87 -6.05
N ALA A 82 -7.32 -9.39 -7.14
CA ALA A 82 -6.61 -9.63 -8.39
C ALA A 82 -6.79 -8.44 -9.34
N VAL A 83 -5.69 -7.74 -9.62
CA VAL A 83 -5.65 -6.55 -10.47
C VAL A 83 -4.86 -6.89 -11.74
N VAL A 84 -5.45 -6.61 -12.90
CA VAL A 84 -4.74 -6.70 -14.17
C VAL A 84 -4.42 -5.28 -14.65
N MET A 85 -3.14 -4.98 -14.86
CA MET A 85 -2.71 -3.69 -15.43
C MET A 85 -1.82 -3.91 -16.64
N GLY A 86 -2.05 -3.11 -17.67
CA GLY A 86 -1.11 -3.02 -18.79
C GLY A 86 0.14 -2.23 -18.41
N GLY A 87 1.23 -2.46 -19.15
CA GLY A 87 2.43 -1.63 -19.08
C GLY A 87 2.12 -0.15 -19.32
N ASP A 88 1.18 0.15 -20.22
CA ASP A 88 0.74 1.53 -20.50
C ASP A 88 0.04 2.18 -19.30
N ALA A 89 -0.73 1.42 -18.53
CA ALA A 89 -1.36 1.92 -17.31
C ALA A 89 -0.35 2.16 -16.18
N LEU A 90 0.70 1.34 -16.10
CA LEU A 90 1.82 1.55 -15.18
C LEU A 90 2.71 2.72 -15.60
N ALA A 91 2.74 3.04 -16.89
CA ALA A 91 3.52 4.13 -17.48
C ALA A 91 2.73 5.45 -17.62
N ASP A 92 1.47 5.49 -17.18
CA ASP A 92 0.61 6.66 -17.35
C ASP A 92 1.20 7.89 -16.63
N PRO A 93 1.47 9.01 -17.33
CA PRO A 93 2.04 10.20 -16.71
C PRO A 93 1.18 10.81 -15.60
N SER A 94 -0.13 10.57 -15.60
CA SER A 94 -1.01 10.99 -14.50
C SER A 94 -0.72 10.29 -13.17
N ALA A 95 0.04 9.19 -13.20
CA ALA A 95 0.50 8.47 -12.02
C ALA A 95 1.86 8.96 -11.49
N GLU A 96 2.48 9.96 -12.13
CA GLU A 96 3.73 10.53 -11.66
C GLU A 96 3.60 11.05 -10.21
N GLY A 97 4.53 10.65 -9.35
CA GLY A 97 4.51 11.00 -7.93
C GLY A 97 3.56 10.17 -7.06
N ALA A 98 2.61 9.43 -7.66
CA ALA A 98 1.69 8.57 -6.93
C ALA A 98 2.37 7.28 -6.46
N VAL A 99 1.81 6.68 -5.41
CA VAL A 99 2.22 5.39 -4.86
C VAL A 99 1.10 4.38 -5.10
N LEU A 100 1.41 3.35 -5.89
CA LEU A 100 0.51 2.23 -6.13
C LEU A 100 0.71 1.17 -5.05
N VAL A 101 -0.36 0.81 -4.34
CA VAL A 101 -0.37 -0.30 -3.37
C VAL A 101 -1.34 -1.36 -3.87
N VAL A 102 -0.87 -2.59 -4.05
CA VAL A 102 -1.71 -3.74 -4.42
C VAL A 102 -1.62 -4.82 -3.36
N THR A 103 -2.74 -5.19 -2.77
CA THR A 103 -2.85 -6.32 -1.83
C THR A 103 -3.55 -7.49 -2.51
N GLY A 104 -2.83 -8.57 -2.80
CA GLY A 104 -3.35 -9.71 -3.55
C GLY A 104 -2.47 -10.06 -4.74
N THR A 105 -2.98 -9.93 -5.97
CA THR A 105 -2.23 -10.28 -7.18
C THR A 105 -2.21 -9.10 -8.16
N LEU A 106 -1.03 -8.67 -8.59
CA LEU A 106 -0.86 -7.77 -9.72
C LEU A 106 -0.43 -8.58 -10.95
N ALA A 107 -1.30 -8.69 -11.95
CA ALA A 107 -0.98 -9.28 -13.24
C ALA A 107 -0.70 -8.19 -14.27
N VAL A 108 0.52 -8.16 -14.78
CA VAL A 108 0.91 -7.27 -15.86
C VAL A 108 0.58 -7.94 -17.20
N SER A 109 -0.19 -7.29 -18.05
CA SER A 109 -0.69 -7.90 -19.29
C SER A 109 0.22 -7.72 -20.52
N ASN A 110 1.09 -6.71 -20.53
CA ASN A 110 2.08 -6.43 -21.58
C ASN A 110 3.41 -5.93 -20.98
N PRO A 111 4.54 -5.99 -21.70
CA PRO A 111 5.83 -5.52 -21.20
C PRO A 111 5.78 -4.08 -20.67
N VAL A 112 6.47 -3.83 -19.56
CA VAL A 112 6.58 -2.50 -18.94
C VAL A 112 7.91 -1.88 -19.35
N GLU A 113 7.87 -0.82 -20.15
CA GLU A 113 9.10 -0.09 -20.51
C GLU A 113 9.52 0.89 -19.42
N HIS A 114 8.54 1.49 -18.75
CA HIS A 114 8.69 2.50 -17.72
C HIS A 114 7.52 2.41 -16.73
N VAL A 115 7.76 2.77 -15.46
CA VAL A 115 6.73 2.89 -14.43
C VAL A 115 6.69 4.34 -13.98
N ALA A 116 5.56 5.01 -14.15
CA ALA A 116 5.37 6.42 -13.78
C ALA A 116 5.17 6.62 -12.28
N PHE A 117 4.61 5.63 -11.58
CA PHE A 117 4.47 5.64 -10.13
C PHE A 117 5.82 5.85 -9.44
N ALA A 118 5.86 6.73 -8.45
CA ALA A 118 7.05 6.94 -7.63
C ALA A 118 7.44 5.68 -6.85
N ARG A 119 6.45 4.88 -6.45
CA ARG A 119 6.64 3.56 -5.82
C ARG A 119 5.47 2.64 -6.15
N VAL A 120 5.78 1.37 -6.42
CA VAL A 120 4.79 0.29 -6.52
C VAL A 120 5.06 -0.71 -5.41
N VAL A 121 4.09 -0.91 -4.52
CA VAL A 121 4.16 -1.86 -3.41
C VAL A 121 3.13 -2.95 -3.65
N VAL A 122 3.58 -4.20 -3.77
CA VAL A 122 2.68 -5.35 -3.88
C VAL A 122 2.84 -6.24 -2.66
N THR A 123 1.78 -6.35 -1.88
CA THR A 123 1.67 -7.32 -0.78
C THR A 123 0.92 -8.54 -1.31
N GLY A 124 1.69 -9.52 -1.81
CA GLY A 124 1.15 -10.74 -2.41
C GLY A 124 1.98 -11.19 -3.61
N MET A 125 1.34 -11.37 -4.78
CA MET A 125 1.97 -11.93 -5.97
C MET A 125 2.02 -10.91 -7.13
N VAL A 126 3.07 -10.99 -7.93
CA VAL A 126 3.18 -10.28 -9.22
C VAL A 126 3.33 -11.32 -10.33
N LEU A 127 2.46 -11.26 -11.34
CA LEU A 127 2.54 -12.03 -12.57
C LEU A 127 2.96 -11.07 -13.68
N ALA A 128 4.09 -11.32 -14.34
CA ALA A 128 4.58 -10.45 -15.41
C ALA A 128 4.94 -11.27 -16.65
N PRO A 129 4.76 -10.72 -17.87
CA PRO A 129 5.08 -11.43 -19.09
C PRO A 129 6.59 -11.65 -19.19
N THR A 130 6.97 -12.76 -19.84
CA THR A 130 8.38 -13.07 -20.11
C THR A 130 9.00 -11.95 -20.94
N GLY A 131 9.95 -11.21 -20.36
CA GLY A 131 10.58 -10.05 -20.99
C GLY A 131 10.26 -8.68 -20.37
N ALA A 132 9.44 -8.62 -19.32
CA ALA A 132 9.15 -7.37 -18.57
C ALA A 132 10.35 -6.80 -17.77
N ARG A 133 11.56 -7.38 -17.91
CA ARG A 133 12.80 -6.92 -17.29
C ARG A 133 13.73 -6.43 -18.39
N ARG A 134 14.04 -5.13 -18.41
CA ARG A 134 15.19 -4.63 -19.18
C ARG A 134 16.45 -5.31 -18.61
N PRO A 135 17.27 -6.02 -19.42
CA PRO A 135 18.53 -6.55 -18.92
C PRO A 135 19.39 -5.39 -18.41
N SER A 136 19.97 -5.54 -17.22
CA SER A 136 21.01 -4.64 -16.72
C SER A 136 22.10 -4.53 -17.78
N PRO A 137 22.68 -3.35 -18.05
CA PRO A 137 23.96 -3.31 -18.74
C PRO A 137 24.94 -4.15 -17.89
N ALA A 138 25.61 -5.11 -18.54
CA ALA A 138 26.70 -5.84 -17.93
C ALA A 138 27.79 -4.82 -17.54
N ALA A 139 28.26 -4.91 -16.29
CA ALA A 139 29.42 -4.20 -15.79
C ALA A 139 30.71 -4.78 -16.37
#